data_AF-A0A1Y2D4C7-F1
#
_entry.id   AF-A0A1Y2D4C7-F1
#
_cell.length_a   1.000
_cell.length_b   1.000
_cell.length_c   1.000
_cell.angle_alpha   90.00
_cell.angle_beta   90.00
_cell.angle_gamma   90.00
#
_symmetry.space_group_name_H-M   'P 1'
#
loop_
_entity.id
_entity.type
_entity.pdbx_description
1 polymer ?
#
loop_
_entity_poly.entity_id
_entity_poly.type
_entity_poly.pdbx_seq_one_letter_code
_entity_poly.pdbx_strand_id
1 'polypeptide(L)'
;MKKTYIRNLFHSRGKNPDIGPLFQAIPYKGNYNASLNYINDQAISYPNWNQTWDCKINGTDFGSKEESFTKLIDLMKKINQTDFTSTNENELLHSVYDVFELDIFIRFLAMDYLLGRYHGYWRNPSNFLIYYHPALKRYVIFPVDFTSSLGYKNNQNGYTYETNFDEWRLSTNPNDPLLNIIMNNSYLYDLFTKTVKLIIINLFNTEILFPFIDSLKDLIKFDLEKERKEKPYHSKTSVIEETEIKQIKEENVKENNNGFPSNSTIDTTIIIKKNTTITLIDPDWTIDKSLTAIDESVSDIGYGIKEWIDKRSEFVNQLLENVTVVSAGSLITRPSDPSNLYSDSIFDYFETIFPAGRYKLLIFFLVFLVIIIALVFVCHLKYKKPTEMVGDEHDIRKYDESFFHKLKTRFNFNSGSGFFSNIGGNIKNTFKKVQSKIKNVFYHKSRNID
;
A
#
# COMPACT_ATOMS: atom_id res chain seq x y z
N MET A 1 -11.76 0.91 11.51
CA MET A 1 -11.68 0.06 10.30
C MET A 1 -12.90 -0.85 10.25
N LYS A 2 -13.64 -0.94 9.13
CA LYS A 2 -14.90 -1.71 9.05
C LYS A 2 -14.64 -3.14 8.56
N LYS A 3 -15.44 -4.12 8.99
CA LYS A 3 -15.42 -5.53 8.47
C LYS A 3 -15.45 -5.59 6.94
N THR A 4 -16.17 -4.66 6.30
CA THR A 4 -16.25 -4.53 4.84
C THR A 4 -14.88 -4.32 4.17
N TYR A 5 -13.97 -3.59 4.81
CA TYR A 5 -12.63 -3.34 4.27
C TYR A 5 -11.82 -4.63 4.21
N ILE A 6 -11.71 -5.35 5.33
CA ILE A 6 -11.01 -6.64 5.41
C ILE A 6 -11.63 -7.66 4.46
N ARG A 7 -12.97 -7.70 4.39
CA ARG A 7 -13.68 -8.54 3.43
C ARG A 7 -13.25 -8.25 1.99
N ASN A 8 -13.23 -6.97 1.59
CA ASN A 8 -12.88 -6.61 0.22
C ASN A 8 -11.38 -6.78 -0.08
N LEU A 9 -10.53 -6.71 0.94
CA LEU A 9 -9.07 -6.82 0.79
C LEU A 9 -8.60 -8.26 0.67
N PHE A 10 -9.13 -9.17 1.51
CA PHE A 10 -8.62 -10.54 1.63
C PHE A 10 -9.55 -11.62 1.08
N HIS A 11 -10.84 -11.32 0.94
CA HIS A 11 -11.81 -12.34 0.58
C HIS A 11 -12.37 -12.05 -0.82
N SER A 12 -12.39 -13.09 -1.66
CA SER A 12 -13.08 -13.03 -2.94
C SER A 12 -14.57 -12.71 -2.71
N ARG A 13 -15.28 -12.24 -3.76
CA ARG A 13 -16.69 -11.83 -3.69
C ARG A 13 -17.64 -13.02 -3.48
N GLY A 14 -17.51 -13.72 -2.36
CA GLY A 14 -18.45 -14.72 -1.86
C GLY A 14 -19.50 -14.11 -0.92
N LYS A 15 -20.63 -14.78 -0.79
CA LYS A 15 -21.62 -14.43 0.25
C LYS A 15 -21.05 -14.90 1.60
N ASN A 16 -20.81 -13.96 2.51
CA ASN A 16 -20.41 -14.17 3.90
C ASN A 16 -19.11 -14.98 4.09
N PRO A 17 -17.94 -14.47 3.68
CA PRO A 17 -16.69 -15.12 3.99
C PRO A 17 -16.44 -15.14 5.50
N ASP A 18 -15.76 -16.18 5.97
CA ASP A 18 -15.23 -16.28 7.32
C ASP A 18 -14.13 -15.22 7.53
N ILE A 19 -14.26 -14.42 8.58
CA ILE A 19 -13.36 -13.31 8.90
C ILE A 19 -12.70 -13.63 10.23
N GLY A 20 -11.38 -13.80 10.25
CA GLY A 20 -10.63 -13.97 11.49
C GLY A 20 -10.46 -12.68 12.29
N PRO A 21 -9.86 -12.77 13.49
CA PRO A 21 -9.58 -11.60 14.31
C PRO A 21 -8.61 -10.62 13.64
N LEU A 22 -8.81 -9.33 13.90
CA LEU A 22 -7.95 -8.22 13.49
C LEU A 22 -7.55 -7.40 14.70
N PHE A 23 -6.25 -7.33 14.96
CA PHE A 23 -5.66 -6.54 16.04
C PHE A 23 -4.87 -5.36 15.47
N GLN A 24 -4.99 -4.19 16.10
CA GLN A 24 -4.15 -3.03 15.86
C GLN A 24 -3.17 -2.86 17.01
N ALA A 25 -1.89 -2.74 16.69
CA ALA A 25 -0.88 -2.26 17.60
C ALA A 25 -1.04 -0.75 17.82
N ILE A 26 -1.34 -0.34 19.05
CA ILE A 26 -1.54 1.06 19.42
C ILE A 26 -0.28 1.58 20.12
N PRO A 27 0.18 2.80 19.78
CA PRO A 27 1.25 3.44 20.53
C PRO A 27 0.81 3.67 21.98
N TYR A 28 1.55 3.11 22.93
CA TYR A 28 1.32 3.35 24.35
C TYR A 28 2.21 4.47 24.87
N LYS A 29 1.69 5.29 25.78
CA LYS A 29 2.43 6.43 26.36
C LYS A 29 3.51 6.04 27.38
N GLY A 30 3.67 4.75 27.69
CA GLY A 30 4.69 4.25 28.61
C GLY A 30 5.72 3.34 27.93
N ASN A 31 6.50 2.61 28.73
CA ASN A 31 7.61 1.78 28.24
C ASN A 31 7.19 0.53 27.45
N TYR A 32 5.89 0.22 27.39
CA TYR A 32 5.38 -1.01 26.80
C TYR A 32 4.69 -0.74 25.48
N ASN A 33 5.37 -1.01 24.38
CA ASN A 33 4.77 -1.04 23.06
C ASN A 33 4.15 -2.40 22.75
N ALA A 34 3.43 -2.50 21.64
CA ALA A 34 2.92 -3.79 21.17
C ALA A 34 4.09 -4.75 20.95
N SER A 35 4.01 -5.95 21.51
CA SER A 35 5.09 -6.94 21.43
C SER A 35 4.50 -8.29 21.08
N LEU A 36 5.24 -9.06 20.27
CA LEU A 36 4.92 -10.46 19.96
C LEU A 36 5.67 -11.45 20.84
N ASN A 37 6.31 -10.99 21.91
CA ASN A 37 6.89 -11.87 22.92
C ASN A 37 5.79 -12.69 23.61
N TYR A 38 6.01 -13.98 23.72
CA TYR A 38 5.12 -14.86 24.48
C TYR A 38 5.41 -14.75 25.97
N ILE A 39 4.36 -14.57 26.78
CA ILE A 39 4.47 -14.53 28.26
C ILE A 39 3.84 -15.78 28.84
N ASN A 40 2.54 -16.00 28.59
CA ASN A 40 1.81 -17.23 28.92
C ASN A 40 0.48 -17.30 28.15
N ASP A 41 -0.34 -18.32 28.43
CA ASP A 41 -1.61 -18.56 27.74
C ASP A 41 -2.77 -17.62 28.19
N GLN A 42 -2.53 -16.68 29.11
CA GLN A 42 -3.57 -15.84 29.73
C GLN A 42 -3.42 -14.37 29.32
N ALA A 43 -4.46 -13.78 28.72
CA ALA A 43 -4.48 -12.39 28.26
C ALA A 43 -4.07 -11.38 29.34
N ILE A 44 -4.54 -11.58 30.58
CA ILE A 44 -4.24 -10.69 31.72
C ILE A 44 -2.75 -10.59 32.07
N SER A 45 -1.93 -11.56 31.66
CA SER A 45 -0.50 -11.57 31.96
C SER A 45 0.30 -10.65 31.03
N TYR A 46 -0.32 -10.15 29.97
CA TYR A 46 0.31 -9.24 29.03
C TYR A 46 0.15 -7.79 29.52
N PRO A 47 1.25 -7.08 29.82
CA PRO A 47 1.19 -5.72 30.31
C PRO A 47 0.41 -4.82 29.35
N ASN A 48 -0.61 -4.14 29.87
CA ASN A 48 -1.42 -3.19 29.12
C ASN A 48 -1.99 -3.77 27.80
N TRP A 49 -2.26 -5.07 27.72
CA TRP A 49 -2.69 -5.72 26.48
C TRP A 49 -3.94 -5.06 25.87
N ASN A 50 -4.84 -4.54 26.69
CA ASN A 50 -6.03 -3.83 26.27
C ASN A 50 -5.77 -2.39 25.79
N GLN A 51 -4.55 -1.86 26.00
CA GLN A 51 -4.09 -0.53 25.60
C GLN A 51 -3.06 -0.58 24.46
N THR A 52 -2.25 -1.64 24.38
CA THR A 52 -1.26 -1.86 23.31
C THR A 52 -1.84 -2.63 22.13
N TRP A 53 -2.89 -3.43 22.36
CA TRP A 53 -3.61 -4.15 21.31
C TRP A 53 -5.10 -3.81 21.32
N ASP A 54 -5.57 -3.27 20.20
CA ASP A 54 -6.99 -3.04 19.98
C ASP A 54 -7.58 -4.04 19.00
N CYS A 55 -8.55 -4.82 19.48
CA CYS A 55 -9.28 -5.78 18.66
C CYS A 55 -10.31 -5.01 17.82
N LYS A 56 -9.98 -4.80 16.56
CA LYS A 56 -10.87 -4.11 15.61
C LYS A 56 -11.97 -5.03 15.09
N ILE A 57 -11.70 -6.32 15.04
CA ILE A 57 -12.63 -7.37 14.61
C ILE A 57 -12.33 -8.59 15.47
N ASN A 58 -13.31 -9.09 16.24
CA ASN A 58 -13.16 -10.34 16.99
C ASN A 58 -13.03 -11.55 16.04
N GLY A 59 -13.74 -11.47 14.93
CA GLY A 59 -13.87 -12.50 13.92
C GLY A 59 -15.32 -13.00 13.87
N THR A 60 -15.59 -13.97 13.00
CA THR A 60 -16.91 -14.60 12.85
C THR A 60 -17.15 -15.69 13.89
N ASP A 61 -16.10 -16.42 14.26
CA ASP A 61 -16.17 -17.56 15.18
C ASP A 61 -15.82 -17.21 16.63
N PHE A 62 -15.57 -15.94 16.94
CA PHE A 62 -15.14 -15.48 18.27
C PHE A 62 -16.21 -14.61 18.92
N GLY A 63 -16.65 -15.01 20.11
CA GLY A 63 -17.71 -14.35 20.87
C GLY A 63 -17.23 -13.10 21.61
N SER A 64 -15.95 -13.04 22.00
CA SER A 64 -15.40 -11.91 22.76
C SER A 64 -14.02 -11.42 22.28
N LYS A 65 -13.63 -10.21 22.71
CA LYS A 65 -12.29 -9.64 22.50
C LYS A 65 -11.21 -10.50 23.16
N GLU A 66 -11.51 -11.08 24.32
CA GLU A 66 -10.58 -11.93 25.07
C GLU A 66 -10.32 -13.26 24.35
N GLU A 67 -11.38 -13.94 23.89
CA GLU A 67 -11.27 -15.15 23.07
C GLU A 67 -10.47 -14.90 21.78
N SER A 68 -10.71 -13.75 21.16
CA SER A 68 -9.96 -13.33 19.98
C SER A 68 -8.48 -13.14 20.33
N PHE A 69 -8.18 -12.55 21.49
CA PHE A 69 -6.80 -12.27 21.91
C PHE A 69 -6.04 -13.56 22.22
N THR A 70 -6.70 -14.61 22.70
CA THR A 70 -6.11 -15.95 22.82
C THR A 70 -5.53 -16.46 21.50
N LYS A 71 -6.13 -16.12 20.36
CA LYS A 71 -5.54 -16.45 19.05
C LYS A 71 -4.24 -15.72 18.79
N LEU A 72 -4.16 -14.44 19.14
CA LEU A 72 -2.91 -13.68 19.04
C LEU A 72 -1.85 -14.26 20.00
N ILE A 73 -2.23 -14.71 21.19
CA ILE A 73 -1.35 -15.44 22.11
C ILE A 73 -0.87 -16.75 21.48
N ASP A 74 -1.74 -17.52 20.82
CA ASP A 74 -1.35 -18.74 20.09
C ASP A 74 -0.26 -18.41 19.04
N LEU A 75 -0.39 -17.29 18.32
CA LEU A 75 0.64 -16.83 17.38
C LEU A 75 1.95 -16.51 18.09
N MET A 76 1.90 -15.70 19.15
CA MET A 76 3.08 -15.33 19.94
C MET A 76 3.78 -16.58 20.44
N LYS A 77 3.03 -17.53 21.01
CA LYS A 77 3.56 -18.80 21.51
C LYS A 77 4.28 -19.58 20.42
N LYS A 78 3.63 -19.79 19.27
CA LYS A 78 4.23 -20.51 18.14
C LYS A 78 5.51 -19.83 17.66
N ILE A 79 5.48 -18.52 17.43
CA ILE A 79 6.67 -17.75 17.03
C ILE A 79 7.80 -17.90 18.05
N ASN A 80 7.54 -17.81 19.36
CA ASN A 80 8.59 -17.86 20.37
C ASN A 80 9.11 -19.28 20.64
N GLN A 81 8.37 -20.32 20.26
CA GLN A 81 8.74 -21.73 20.44
C GLN A 81 9.41 -22.34 19.20
N THR A 82 9.29 -21.69 18.04
CA THR A 82 9.97 -22.14 16.83
C THR A 82 11.49 -22.01 17.00
N ASP A 83 12.22 -23.08 16.72
CA ASP A 83 13.68 -23.06 16.72
C ASP A 83 14.21 -22.45 15.42
N PHE A 84 14.67 -21.21 15.51
CA PHE A 84 15.23 -20.46 14.38
C PHE A 84 16.71 -20.69 14.15
N THR A 85 17.35 -21.48 15.02
CA THR A 85 18.76 -21.84 14.91
C THR A 85 18.98 -23.12 14.12
N SER A 86 17.90 -23.82 13.75
CA SER A 86 17.96 -24.99 12.88
C SER A 86 18.66 -24.64 11.57
N THR A 87 19.69 -25.42 11.23
CA THR A 87 20.41 -25.32 9.95
C THR A 87 19.60 -25.91 8.79
N ASN A 88 18.46 -26.54 9.07
CA ASN A 88 17.55 -27.05 8.06
C ASN A 88 16.60 -25.93 7.61
N GLU A 89 17.01 -25.20 6.57
CA GLU A 89 16.25 -24.09 5.98
C GLU A 89 14.80 -24.47 5.64
N ASN A 90 14.56 -25.69 5.14
CA ASN A 90 13.21 -26.13 4.78
C ASN A 90 12.30 -26.24 6.01
N GLU A 91 12.79 -26.83 7.10
CA GLU A 91 12.03 -27.00 8.34
C GLU A 91 11.71 -25.66 9.01
N LEU A 92 12.70 -24.76 9.02
CA LEU A 92 12.55 -23.39 9.47
C LEU A 92 11.44 -22.66 8.68
N LEU A 93 11.54 -22.67 7.34
CA LEU A 93 10.58 -22.00 6.48
C LEU A 93 9.18 -22.58 6.71
N HIS A 94 9.02 -23.90 6.73
CA HIS A 94 7.72 -24.52 7.00
C HIS A 94 7.13 -24.08 8.34
N SER A 95 7.92 -24.09 9.41
CA SER A 95 7.43 -23.75 10.75
C SER A 95 6.87 -22.31 10.87
N VAL A 96 7.45 -21.34 10.14
CA VAL A 96 6.98 -19.95 10.15
C VAL A 96 5.88 -19.73 9.11
N TYR A 97 6.06 -20.22 7.89
CA TYR A 97 5.07 -20.05 6.82
C TYR A 97 3.74 -20.74 7.13
N ASP A 98 3.72 -21.79 7.94
CA ASP A 98 2.47 -22.45 8.34
C ASP A 98 1.57 -21.56 9.22
N VAL A 99 2.13 -20.52 9.84
CA VAL A 99 1.42 -19.67 10.79
C VAL A 99 1.41 -18.19 10.39
N PHE A 100 2.34 -17.74 9.56
CA PHE A 100 2.57 -16.32 9.28
C PHE A 100 2.98 -16.08 7.83
N GLU A 101 2.42 -15.05 7.20
CA GLU A 101 2.82 -14.62 5.84
C GLU A 101 4.15 -13.85 5.89
N LEU A 102 5.26 -14.59 6.02
CA LEU A 102 6.60 -14.06 6.22
C LEU A 102 7.07 -13.16 5.07
N ASP A 103 6.69 -13.46 3.82
CA ASP A 103 7.07 -12.65 2.65
C ASP A 103 6.51 -11.22 2.73
N ILE A 104 5.23 -11.11 3.15
CA ILE A 104 4.57 -9.82 3.36
C ILE A 104 5.28 -9.06 4.47
N PHE A 105 5.69 -9.76 5.53
CA PHE A 105 6.38 -9.14 6.64
C PHE A 105 7.80 -8.66 6.30
N ILE A 106 8.58 -9.43 5.53
CA ILE A 106 9.90 -8.99 5.05
C ILE A 106 9.78 -7.72 4.20
N ARG A 107 8.81 -7.68 3.28
CA ARG A 107 8.51 -6.47 2.48
C ARG A 107 8.07 -5.30 3.36
N PHE A 108 7.25 -5.57 4.37
CA PHE A 108 6.85 -4.57 5.34
C PHE A 108 8.06 -4.01 6.10
N LEU A 109 8.94 -4.85 6.66
CA LEU A 109 10.15 -4.40 7.36
C LEU A 109 11.07 -3.59 6.44
N ALA A 110 11.25 -4.02 5.20
CA ALA A 110 12.05 -3.29 4.22
C ALA A 110 11.49 -1.87 4.00
N MET A 111 10.16 -1.74 3.84
CA MET A 111 9.51 -0.43 3.74
C MET A 111 9.58 0.37 5.04
N ASP A 112 9.42 -0.26 6.21
CA ASP A 112 9.50 0.39 7.52
C ASP A 112 10.87 1.06 7.72
N TYR A 113 11.94 0.37 7.30
CA TYR A 113 13.31 0.84 7.36
C TYR A 113 13.62 1.93 6.32
N LEU A 114 13.18 1.77 5.06
CA LEU A 114 13.43 2.74 3.99
C LEU A 114 12.68 4.05 4.23
N LEU A 115 11.43 3.96 4.66
CA LEU A 115 10.62 5.11 5.02
C LEU A 115 11.06 5.73 6.34
N GLY A 116 11.96 5.12 7.09
CA GLY A 116 12.39 5.63 8.38
C GLY A 116 11.23 5.82 9.36
N ARG A 117 10.36 4.81 9.47
CA ARG A 117 9.15 4.90 10.31
C ARG A 117 9.53 4.81 11.77
N TYR A 118 9.27 5.88 12.52
CA TYR A 118 9.47 5.87 13.95
C TYR A 118 8.44 4.96 14.62
N HIS A 119 7.14 5.27 14.44
CA HIS A 119 6.02 4.44 14.88
C HIS A 119 5.73 3.34 13.86
N GLY A 120 6.69 2.44 13.69
CA GLY A 120 6.59 1.25 12.84
C GLY A 120 6.63 -0.05 13.66
N TYR A 121 6.71 -1.18 12.99
CA TYR A 121 6.95 -2.45 13.69
C TYR A 121 8.39 -2.51 14.20
N TRP A 122 9.36 -2.08 13.39
CA TRP A 122 10.75 -2.31 13.69
C TRP A 122 11.28 -1.35 14.75
N ARG A 123 11.12 -0.03 14.63
CA ARG A 123 11.75 0.91 15.57
C ARG A 123 10.99 1.03 16.90
N ASN A 124 9.72 1.40 16.85
CA ASN A 124 8.86 1.61 18.01
C ASN A 124 7.48 0.93 17.81
N PRO A 125 7.38 -0.39 18.08
CA PRO A 125 6.25 -1.26 17.70
C PRO A 125 4.85 -0.67 17.92
N SER A 126 4.30 -0.07 16.89
CA SER A 126 2.98 0.54 16.88
C SER A 126 2.53 0.73 15.43
N ASN A 127 1.26 1.11 15.23
CA ASN A 127 0.78 1.50 13.90
C ASN A 127 0.94 0.40 12.83
N PHE A 128 0.60 -0.83 13.22
CA PHE A 128 0.40 -1.95 12.32
C PHE A 128 -0.82 -2.77 12.73
N LEU A 129 -1.31 -3.57 11.81
CA LEU A 129 -2.42 -4.49 11.99
C LEU A 129 -1.94 -5.92 11.83
N ILE A 130 -2.47 -6.83 12.63
CA ILE A 130 -2.30 -8.27 12.48
C ILE A 130 -3.69 -8.89 12.27
N TYR A 131 -3.85 -9.57 11.15
CA TYR A 131 -5.08 -10.22 10.73
C TYR A 131 -4.88 -11.73 10.64
N TYR A 132 -5.72 -12.52 11.29
CA TYR A 132 -5.79 -13.96 11.02
C TYR A 132 -6.65 -14.20 9.78
N HIS A 133 -6.07 -14.79 8.74
CA HIS A 133 -6.76 -15.14 7.51
C HIS A 133 -7.27 -16.58 7.57
N PRO A 134 -8.58 -16.84 7.76
CA PRO A 134 -9.05 -18.20 8.06
C PRO A 134 -8.82 -19.20 6.93
N ALA A 135 -8.99 -18.78 5.67
CA ALA A 135 -8.75 -19.66 4.52
C ALA A 135 -7.28 -20.11 4.39
N LEU A 136 -6.32 -19.22 4.71
CA LEU A 136 -4.89 -19.53 4.69
C LEU A 136 -4.41 -20.17 5.99
N LYS A 137 -5.19 -20.05 7.07
CA LYS A 137 -4.82 -20.39 8.44
C LYS A 137 -3.54 -19.71 8.93
N ARG A 138 -3.23 -18.54 8.37
CA ARG A 138 -2.02 -17.77 8.63
C ARG A 138 -2.36 -16.36 9.05
N TYR A 139 -1.43 -15.73 9.75
CA TYR A 139 -1.49 -14.32 10.10
C TYR A 139 -0.82 -13.46 9.04
N VAL A 140 -1.46 -12.34 8.73
CA VAL A 140 -0.96 -11.31 7.82
C VAL A 140 -0.76 -10.04 8.63
N ILE A 141 0.40 -9.43 8.48
CA ILE A 141 0.72 -8.14 9.09
C ILE A 141 0.76 -7.05 8.01
N PHE A 142 0.24 -5.88 8.33
CA PHE A 142 0.32 -4.73 7.43
C PHE A 142 0.39 -3.40 8.19
N PRO A 143 1.13 -2.42 7.66
CA PRO A 143 1.28 -1.12 8.30
C PRO A 143 0.02 -0.27 8.20
N VAL A 144 -0.16 0.61 9.18
CA VAL A 144 -1.12 1.72 9.14
C VAL A 144 -0.42 2.99 9.63
N ASP A 145 -0.97 4.17 9.37
CA ASP A 145 -0.45 5.44 9.89
C ASP A 145 1.06 5.68 9.64
N PHE A 146 1.32 6.43 8.57
CA PHE A 146 2.67 6.77 8.11
C PHE A 146 3.08 8.20 8.47
N THR A 147 2.37 8.85 9.39
CA THR A 147 2.59 10.28 9.72
C THR A 147 3.98 10.57 10.31
N SER A 148 4.67 9.56 10.84
CA SER A 148 6.02 9.67 11.42
C SER A 148 7.09 8.96 10.57
N SER A 149 7.07 9.23 9.27
CA SER A 149 7.99 8.66 8.28
C SER A 149 8.80 9.76 7.57
N LEU A 150 9.72 9.34 6.70
CA LEU A 150 10.47 10.18 5.76
C LEU A 150 11.24 11.30 6.45
N GLY A 151 11.95 10.96 7.53
CA GLY A 151 12.77 11.91 8.28
C GLY A 151 12.02 12.72 9.33
N TYR A 152 10.74 12.43 9.57
CA TYR A 152 9.95 13.11 10.58
C TYR A 152 10.55 13.01 11.99
N LYS A 153 10.89 14.17 12.57
CA LYS A 153 11.45 14.38 13.90
C LYS A 153 12.66 13.52 14.19
N ASN A 154 13.48 13.25 13.17
CA ASN A 154 14.64 12.35 13.22
C ASN A 154 15.56 12.62 14.44
N ASN A 155 15.88 13.89 14.72
CA ASN A 155 16.72 14.31 15.86
C ASN A 155 16.08 13.97 17.22
N GLN A 156 14.76 14.15 17.35
CA GLN A 156 14.03 13.84 18.58
C GLN A 156 13.83 12.33 18.75
N ASN A 157 13.77 11.62 17.62
CA ASN A 157 13.51 10.20 17.55
C ASN A 157 14.78 9.35 17.53
N GLY A 158 15.97 9.98 17.51
CA GLY A 158 17.29 9.34 17.59
C GLY A 158 17.72 8.53 16.35
N TYR A 159 17.34 8.96 15.15
CA TYR A 159 17.78 8.32 13.90
C TYR A 159 18.04 9.34 12.79
N THR A 160 18.70 8.92 11.71
CA THR A 160 18.98 9.72 10.51
C THR A 160 18.78 8.85 9.26
N TYR A 161 19.01 9.41 8.07
CA TYR A 161 19.04 8.62 6.84
C TYR A 161 20.23 7.62 6.81
N GLU A 162 21.22 7.78 7.70
CA GLU A 162 22.44 6.95 7.80
C GLU A 162 22.31 5.84 8.86
N THR A 163 21.16 5.70 9.52
CA THR A 163 21.00 4.67 10.56
C THR A 163 21.02 3.27 9.93
N ASN A 164 21.96 2.43 10.38
CA ASN A 164 22.15 1.05 9.94
C ASN A 164 21.00 0.13 10.39
N PHE A 165 20.96 -1.12 9.89
CA PHE A 165 19.92 -2.10 10.25
C PHE A 165 19.97 -2.48 11.74
N ASP A 166 21.16 -2.73 12.26
CA ASP A 166 21.44 -3.13 13.64
C ASP A 166 21.16 -2.00 14.66
N GLU A 167 21.29 -0.76 14.22
CA GLU A 167 20.97 0.45 15.01
C GLU A 167 19.50 0.87 14.93
N TRP A 168 18.70 0.25 14.04
CA TRP A 168 17.35 0.72 13.77
C TRP A 168 16.37 0.46 14.92
N ARG A 169 16.54 -0.67 15.63
CA ARG A 169 15.73 -1.03 16.81
C ARG A 169 16.21 -0.23 18.02
N LEU A 170 15.28 0.33 18.79
CA LEU A 170 15.62 0.97 20.05
C LEU A 170 16.12 -0.07 21.06
N SER A 171 17.22 0.24 21.77
CA SER A 171 17.83 -0.65 22.77
C SER A 171 16.91 -0.97 23.95
N THR A 172 15.89 -0.15 24.20
CA THR A 172 14.85 -0.39 25.20
C THR A 172 13.86 -1.50 24.81
N ASN A 173 13.92 -1.99 23.58
CA ASN A 173 13.05 -3.06 23.08
C ASN A 173 13.86 -4.11 22.28
N PRO A 174 14.85 -4.78 22.91
CA PRO A 174 15.83 -5.57 22.18
C PRO A 174 15.30 -6.93 21.69
N ASN A 175 14.28 -7.46 22.36
CA ASN A 175 13.80 -8.82 22.12
C ASN A 175 12.50 -8.79 21.33
N ASP A 176 12.60 -8.95 20.01
CA ASP A 176 11.47 -9.13 19.12
C ASP A 176 11.65 -10.43 18.34
N PRO A 177 10.79 -11.43 18.53
CA PRO A 177 11.08 -12.75 18.02
C PRO A 177 11.04 -12.74 16.49
N LEU A 178 10.07 -12.08 15.84
CA LEU A 178 10.02 -12.04 14.37
C LEU A 178 11.20 -11.29 13.74
N LEU A 179 11.63 -10.18 14.35
CA LEU A 179 12.81 -9.47 13.89
C LEU A 179 14.07 -10.31 14.07
N ASN A 180 14.23 -10.95 15.23
CA ASN A 180 15.37 -11.79 15.55
C ASN A 180 15.48 -12.98 14.59
N ILE A 181 14.37 -13.56 14.17
CA ILE A 181 14.35 -14.60 13.11
C ILE A 181 15.03 -14.11 11.85
N ILE A 182 14.62 -12.95 11.35
CA ILE A 182 15.08 -12.42 10.07
C ILE A 182 16.53 -11.97 10.17
N MET A 183 16.92 -11.33 11.28
CA MET A 183 18.27 -10.77 11.43
C MET A 183 19.32 -11.83 11.76
N ASN A 184 18.95 -12.93 12.42
CA ASN A 184 19.90 -13.97 12.84
C ASN A 184 19.94 -15.19 11.91
N ASN A 185 19.00 -15.32 10.98
CA ASN A 185 19.02 -16.38 9.97
C ASN A 185 19.61 -15.86 8.65
N SER A 186 20.69 -16.47 8.16
CA SER A 186 21.42 -15.99 6.98
C SER A 186 20.56 -15.96 5.71
N TYR A 187 19.69 -16.95 5.51
CA TYR A 187 18.80 -17.00 4.35
C TYR A 187 17.75 -15.89 4.40
N LEU A 188 17.09 -15.71 5.54
CA LEU A 188 16.07 -14.67 5.69
C LEU A 188 16.66 -13.26 5.69
N TYR A 189 17.87 -13.08 6.22
CA TYR A 189 18.62 -11.83 6.14
C TYR A 189 18.99 -11.50 4.68
N ASP A 190 19.47 -12.48 3.92
CA ASP A 190 19.74 -12.32 2.49
C ASP A 190 18.46 -11.97 1.71
N LEU A 191 17.34 -12.63 2.00
CA LEU A 191 16.04 -12.31 1.40
C LEU A 191 15.58 -10.88 1.75
N PHE A 192 15.76 -10.46 3.01
CA PHE A 192 15.45 -9.10 3.45
C PHE A 192 16.31 -8.06 2.73
N THR A 193 17.63 -8.22 2.70
CA THR A 193 18.55 -7.26 2.04
C THR A 193 18.32 -7.19 0.54
N LYS A 194 18.08 -8.32 -0.14
CA LYS A 194 17.68 -8.35 -1.55
C LYS A 194 16.34 -7.64 -1.78
N THR A 195 15.38 -7.80 -0.86
CA THR A 195 14.09 -7.11 -0.93
C THR A 195 14.27 -5.58 -0.80
N VAL A 196 15.09 -5.13 0.14
CA VAL A 196 15.43 -3.69 0.29
C VAL A 196 16.05 -3.15 -0.99
N LYS A 197 17.05 -3.85 -1.55
CA LYS A 197 17.74 -3.45 -2.79
C LYS A 197 16.77 -3.38 -3.98
N LEU A 198 15.89 -4.38 -4.11
CA LEU A 198 14.87 -4.41 -5.15
C LEU A 198 13.91 -3.23 -5.05
N ILE A 199 13.48 -2.87 -3.84
CA ILE A 199 12.60 -1.71 -3.61
C ILE A 199 13.31 -0.42 -4.02
N ILE A 200 14.58 -0.22 -3.65
CA ILE A 200 15.33 0.99 -4.03
C ILE A 200 15.39 1.14 -5.56
N ILE A 201 15.81 0.09 -6.26
CA ILE A 201 15.99 0.15 -7.72
C ILE A 201 14.66 0.43 -8.44
N ASN A 202 13.57 -0.17 -7.99
CA ASN A 202 12.32 -0.14 -8.76
C ASN A 202 11.28 0.87 -8.25
N LEU A 203 11.43 1.37 -7.02
CA LEU A 203 10.41 2.19 -6.37
C LEU A 203 10.99 3.34 -5.55
N PHE A 204 11.94 3.07 -4.64
CA PHE A 204 12.43 4.04 -3.67
C PHE A 204 13.70 4.76 -4.17
N ASN A 205 13.54 5.51 -5.25
CA ASN A 205 14.59 6.35 -5.84
C ASN A 205 14.01 7.66 -6.38
N THR A 206 14.90 8.62 -6.65
CA THR A 206 14.53 9.98 -7.06
C THR A 206 13.83 10.02 -8.42
N GLU A 207 14.25 9.19 -9.38
CA GLU A 207 13.66 9.13 -10.72
C GLU A 207 12.18 8.72 -10.70
N ILE A 208 11.81 7.82 -9.79
CA ILE A 208 10.43 7.33 -9.65
C ILE A 208 9.61 8.21 -8.68
N LEU A 209 10.13 8.50 -7.49
CA LEU A 209 9.33 9.15 -6.45
C LEU A 209 9.21 10.66 -6.63
N PHE A 210 10.20 11.35 -7.18
CA PHE A 210 10.12 12.82 -7.28
C PHE A 210 8.98 13.26 -8.21
N PRO A 211 8.83 12.71 -9.44
CA PRO A 211 7.70 13.05 -10.29
C PRO A 211 6.35 12.72 -9.65
N PHE A 212 6.26 11.62 -8.89
CA PHE A 212 5.05 11.27 -8.16
C PHE A 212 4.71 12.29 -7.06
N ILE A 213 5.70 12.69 -6.27
CA ILE A 213 5.56 13.71 -5.21
C ILE A 213 5.13 15.04 -5.80
N ASP A 214 5.74 15.46 -6.91
CA ASP A 214 5.40 16.70 -7.60
C ASP A 214 3.96 16.66 -8.14
N SER A 215 3.56 15.54 -8.75
CA SER A 215 2.18 15.36 -9.20
C SER A 215 1.17 15.38 -8.05
N LEU A 216 1.52 14.83 -6.88
CA LEU A 216 0.65 14.87 -5.70
C LEU A 216 0.55 16.30 -5.14
N LYS A 217 1.66 17.04 -5.12
CA LYS A 217 1.71 18.45 -4.72
C LYS A 217 0.81 19.30 -5.62
N ASP A 218 0.87 19.10 -6.93
CA ASP A 218 0.02 19.80 -7.90
C ASP A 218 -1.48 19.49 -7.69
N LEU A 219 -1.81 18.23 -7.39
CA LEU A 219 -3.18 17.84 -7.08
C LEU A 219 -3.69 18.52 -5.80
N ILE A 220 -2.90 18.49 -4.73
CA ILE A 220 -3.25 19.14 -3.46
C ILE A 220 -3.41 20.66 -3.67
N LYS A 221 -2.51 21.27 -4.44
CA LYS A 221 -2.59 22.69 -4.79
C LYS A 221 -3.91 23.02 -5.50
N PHE A 222 -4.27 22.25 -6.51
CA PHE A 222 -5.52 22.44 -7.25
C PHE A 222 -6.75 22.32 -6.34
N ASP A 223 -6.78 21.30 -5.47
CA ASP A 223 -7.90 21.11 -4.54
C ASP A 223 -8.00 22.24 -3.52
N LEU A 224 -6.88 22.73 -2.98
CA LEU A 224 -6.84 23.88 -2.08
C LEU A 224 -7.30 25.19 -2.75
N GLU A 225 -6.87 25.43 -4.00
CA GLU A 225 -7.32 26.58 -4.80
C GLU A 225 -8.82 26.54 -5.04
N LYS A 226 -9.34 25.36 -5.41
CA LYS A 226 -10.76 25.14 -5.65
C LYS A 226 -11.58 25.31 -4.38
N GLU A 227 -11.16 24.70 -3.27
CA GLU A 227 -11.83 24.80 -1.98
C GLU A 227 -11.97 26.26 -1.54
N ARG A 228 -10.89 27.05 -1.61
CA ARG A 228 -10.92 28.47 -1.25
C ARG A 228 -11.82 29.31 -2.15
N LYS A 229 -11.88 28.98 -3.45
CA LYS A 229 -12.75 29.68 -4.40
C LYS A 229 -14.23 29.39 -4.16
N GLU A 230 -14.57 28.13 -3.87
CA GLU A 230 -15.96 27.68 -3.68
C GLU A 230 -16.49 27.94 -2.27
N LYS A 231 -15.60 27.92 -1.26
CA LYS A 231 -15.91 28.20 0.15
C LYS A 231 -15.05 29.37 0.65
N PRO A 232 -15.29 30.61 0.16
CA PRO A 232 -14.51 31.78 0.57
C PRO A 232 -14.69 32.17 2.04
N TYR A 233 -15.59 31.50 2.78
CA TYR A 233 -15.91 31.80 4.18
C TYR A 233 -14.83 31.29 5.15
N HIS A 234 -13.69 31.97 5.15
CA HIS A 234 -12.86 32.15 6.35
C HIS A 234 -13.44 33.32 7.16
N SER A 235 -14.59 33.09 7.79
CA SER A 235 -15.17 34.08 8.70
C SER A 235 -14.34 34.11 9.99
N LYS A 236 -13.88 35.30 10.41
CA LYS A 236 -13.26 35.52 11.74
C LYS A 236 -14.23 35.22 12.89
N THR A 237 -15.53 35.11 12.61
CA THR A 237 -16.55 34.70 13.55
C THR A 237 -17.01 33.28 13.21
N SER A 238 -16.83 32.35 14.16
CA SER A 238 -17.54 31.08 14.17
C SER A 238 -19.04 31.37 14.11
N VAL A 239 -19.66 31.11 12.96
CA VAL A 239 -21.11 31.10 12.87
C VAL A 239 -21.56 29.82 13.57
N ILE A 240 -22.02 29.95 14.81
CA ILE A 240 -22.85 28.91 15.41
C ILE A 240 -24.17 29.02 14.65
N GLU A 241 -24.39 28.14 13.67
CA GLU A 241 -25.74 27.94 13.14
C GLU A 241 -26.56 27.29 14.25
N GLU A 242 -27.18 28.10 15.09
CA GLU A 242 -28.27 27.66 15.95
C GLU A 242 -29.44 27.32 15.03
N THR A 243 -29.59 26.04 14.70
CA THR A 243 -30.79 25.58 14.00
C THR A 243 -31.94 25.62 14.99
N GLU A 244 -32.83 26.61 14.86
CA GLU A 244 -34.01 26.75 15.70
C GLU A 244 -34.94 25.55 15.46
N ILE A 245 -35.09 24.67 16.46
CA ILE A 245 -35.92 23.47 16.36
C ILE A 245 -37.39 23.91 16.44
N LYS A 246 -38.14 23.74 15.35
CA LYS A 246 -39.58 24.03 15.33
C LYS A 246 -40.39 22.91 15.99
N GLN A 247 -41.02 23.32 17.09
CA GLN A 247 -42.29 22.90 17.67
C GLN A 247 -42.41 21.48 18.25
N ILE A 248 -42.52 21.49 19.59
CA ILE A 248 -42.96 20.39 20.45
C ILE A 248 -44.45 20.13 20.17
N LYS A 249 -44.84 18.87 19.99
CA LYS A 249 -46.24 18.46 19.98
C LYS A 249 -46.48 17.56 21.19
N GLU A 250 -46.98 18.15 22.27
CA GLU A 250 -47.49 17.40 23.42
C GLU A 250 -48.84 16.79 23.04
N GLU A 251 -48.90 15.46 22.91
CA GLU A 251 -50.18 14.75 22.88
C GLU A 251 -50.54 14.33 24.30
N ASN A 252 -51.52 15.03 24.89
CA ASN A 252 -52.14 14.64 26.15
C ASN A 252 -52.87 13.30 25.94
N VAL A 253 -52.30 12.21 26.45
CA VAL A 253 -52.98 10.92 26.52
C VAL A 253 -53.97 10.97 27.68
N LYS A 254 -55.26 10.76 27.38
CA LYS A 254 -56.31 10.67 28.39
C LYS A 254 -56.07 9.48 29.31
N GLU A 255 -56.31 9.69 30.61
CA GLU A 255 -56.31 8.67 31.65
C GLU A 255 -57.14 7.45 31.25
N ASN A 256 -56.67 6.25 31.59
CA ASN A 256 -57.50 5.06 31.45
C ASN A 256 -58.55 5.01 32.58
N ASN A 257 -59.65 4.28 32.34
CA ASN A 257 -60.83 4.23 33.20
C ASN A 257 -60.60 3.65 34.62
N ASN A 258 -59.36 3.32 34.99
CA ASN A 258 -59.05 2.66 36.26
C ASN A 258 -58.29 3.55 37.24
N GLY A 259 -58.10 4.84 36.95
CA GLY A 259 -57.56 5.81 37.91
C GLY A 259 -56.10 5.57 38.33
N PHE A 260 -55.35 4.75 37.58
CA PHE A 260 -53.91 4.60 37.77
C PHE A 260 -53.15 5.46 36.74
N PRO A 261 -52.22 6.32 37.17
CA PRO A 261 -51.33 7.00 36.24
C PRO A 261 -50.49 5.95 35.51
N SER A 262 -50.58 5.88 34.18
CA SER A 262 -49.69 5.02 33.41
C SER A 262 -48.28 5.59 33.48
N ASN A 263 -47.42 5.04 34.33
CA ASN A 263 -46.01 5.40 34.42
C ASN A 263 -45.19 4.85 33.24
N SER A 264 -45.60 5.16 32.01
CA SER A 264 -44.78 4.96 30.82
C SER A 264 -45.08 6.01 29.75
N THR A 265 -44.90 7.28 30.11
CA THR A 265 -44.36 8.24 29.14
C THR A 265 -42.88 7.93 29.02
N ILE A 266 -42.49 7.13 28.02
CA ILE A 266 -41.11 7.21 27.54
C ILE A 266 -41.05 8.48 26.72
N ASP A 267 -40.68 9.57 27.39
CA ASP A 267 -40.26 10.80 26.75
C ASP A 267 -38.97 10.48 25.97
N THR A 268 -39.12 10.09 24.71
CA THR A 268 -37.95 9.84 23.85
C THR A 268 -37.54 11.16 23.24
N THR A 269 -36.84 11.98 24.03
CA THR A 269 -36.19 13.17 23.51
C THR A 269 -34.97 12.73 22.71
N ILE A 270 -35.12 12.53 21.40
CA ILE A 270 -33.96 12.37 20.51
C ILE A 270 -33.37 13.76 20.28
N ILE A 271 -32.44 14.17 21.14
CA ILE A 271 -31.61 15.36 20.90
C ILE A 271 -30.51 14.97 19.91
N ILE A 272 -30.73 15.19 18.62
CA ILE A 272 -29.63 15.15 17.64
C ILE A 272 -28.90 16.49 17.68
N LYS A 273 -27.96 16.65 18.62
CA LYS A 273 -26.99 17.76 18.55
C LYS A 273 -26.01 17.46 17.42
N LYS A 274 -26.22 18.05 16.26
CA LYS A 274 -25.20 18.08 15.19
C LYS A 274 -24.21 19.19 15.52
N ASN A 275 -23.30 18.92 16.47
CA ASN A 275 -22.17 19.81 16.73
C ASN A 275 -21.25 19.76 15.50
N THR A 276 -21.49 20.65 14.53
CA THR A 276 -20.58 20.84 13.40
C THR A 276 -19.48 21.78 13.89
N THR A 277 -18.36 21.21 14.33
CA THR A 277 -17.15 22.00 14.56
C THR A 277 -16.62 22.43 13.20
N ILE A 278 -16.79 23.70 12.84
CA ILE A 278 -16.10 24.29 11.69
C ILE A 278 -14.68 24.58 12.16
N THR A 279 -13.71 23.79 11.70
CA THR A 279 -12.30 24.12 11.89
C THR A 279 -12.00 25.35 11.06
N LEU A 280 -11.84 26.49 11.73
CA LEU A 280 -11.43 27.74 11.09
C LEU A 280 -9.93 27.62 10.76
N ILE A 281 -9.61 27.55 9.47
CA ILE A 281 -8.24 27.77 8.99
C ILE A 281 -7.93 29.25 9.25
N ASP A 282 -6.79 29.51 9.89
CA ASP A 282 -6.27 30.86 10.16
C ASP A 282 -6.40 31.74 8.89
N PRO A 283 -7.08 32.90 8.95
CA PRO A 283 -7.28 33.76 7.78
C PRO A 283 -5.97 34.25 7.16
N ASP A 284 -4.86 34.25 7.91
CA ASP A 284 -3.55 34.60 7.41
C ASP A 284 -2.83 33.41 6.75
N TRP A 285 -3.41 32.20 6.78
CA TRP A 285 -2.87 31.00 6.14
C TRP A 285 -3.19 31.00 4.64
N THR A 286 -2.28 31.50 3.81
CA THR A 286 -2.43 31.58 2.35
C THR A 286 -2.21 30.23 1.66
N ILE A 287 -2.57 30.14 0.37
CA ILE A 287 -2.22 28.97 -0.46
C ILE A 287 -0.70 28.83 -0.50
N ASP A 288 0.01 29.94 -0.71
CA ASP A 288 1.47 29.97 -0.68
C ASP A 288 2.00 29.46 0.65
N LYS A 289 1.47 29.89 1.81
CA LYS A 289 1.87 29.30 3.11
C LYS A 289 1.58 27.81 3.20
N SER A 290 0.52 27.29 2.58
CA SER A 290 0.23 25.86 2.56
C SER A 290 1.22 25.10 1.67
N LEU A 291 1.57 25.64 0.50
CA LEU A 291 2.53 25.05 -0.44
C LEU A 291 3.95 25.14 0.09
N THR A 292 4.32 26.30 0.62
CA THR A 292 5.56 26.55 1.36
C THR A 292 5.62 25.63 2.56
N ALA A 293 4.56 25.45 3.34
CA ALA A 293 4.54 24.44 4.40
C ALA A 293 4.67 23.02 3.86
N ILE A 294 4.19 22.66 2.66
CA ILE A 294 4.49 21.34 2.08
C ILE A 294 5.98 21.21 1.75
N ASP A 295 6.60 22.29 1.28
CA ASP A 295 8.03 22.35 0.94
C ASP A 295 8.95 22.52 2.16
N GLU A 296 8.46 23.12 3.25
CA GLU A 296 9.20 23.52 4.47
C GLU A 296 8.78 22.72 5.72
N SER A 297 7.65 21.99 5.73
CA SER A 297 7.27 21.05 6.82
C SER A 297 8.28 19.90 6.98
N VAL A 298 9.33 19.94 6.20
CA VAL A 298 10.49 19.09 6.23
C VAL A 298 11.73 19.74 6.85
N SER A 299 11.84 21.07 6.92
CA SER A 299 13.01 21.74 7.55
C SER A 299 12.89 21.88 9.06
N ASP A 300 11.71 22.18 9.60
CA ASP A 300 11.50 22.30 11.06
C ASP A 300 11.28 20.94 11.76
N ILE A 301 11.20 19.87 10.96
CA ILE A 301 10.84 18.53 11.40
C ILE A 301 11.97 17.53 11.14
N GLY A 302 12.99 17.85 10.34
CA GLY A 302 14.12 16.95 10.08
C GLY A 302 14.66 17.13 8.67
N TYR A 303 14.47 16.13 7.81
CA TYR A 303 14.86 16.17 6.40
C TYR A 303 13.69 16.46 5.47
N GLY A 304 13.97 17.06 4.30
CA GLY A 304 13.12 16.99 3.09
C GLY A 304 12.52 15.60 2.86
N ILE A 305 11.27 15.46 2.40
CA ILE A 305 10.77 14.15 1.91
C ILE A 305 11.67 13.70 0.75
N LYS A 306 11.92 14.61 -0.19
CA LYS A 306 12.83 14.38 -1.32
C LYS A 306 14.27 14.16 -0.87
N GLU A 307 14.74 14.96 0.09
CA GLU A 307 16.09 14.82 0.66
C GLU A 307 16.27 13.47 1.38
N TRP A 308 15.29 13.05 2.19
CA TRP A 308 15.27 11.75 2.83
C TRP A 308 15.35 10.65 1.79
N ILE A 309 14.48 10.67 0.77
CA ILE A 309 14.48 9.65 -0.30
C ILE A 309 15.85 9.58 -0.98
N ASP A 310 16.38 10.73 -1.39
CA ASP A 310 17.67 10.82 -2.08
C ASP A 310 18.80 10.23 -1.22
N LYS A 311 19.05 10.84 -0.05
CA LYS A 311 20.14 10.45 0.84
C LYS A 311 19.99 9.04 1.40
N ARG A 312 18.76 8.62 1.74
CA ARG A 312 18.49 7.26 2.23
C ARG A 312 18.70 6.23 1.12
N SER A 313 18.25 6.51 -0.10
CA SER A 313 18.45 5.59 -1.22
C SER A 313 19.93 5.44 -1.56
N GLU A 314 20.71 6.54 -1.52
CA GLU A 314 22.16 6.53 -1.70
C GLU A 314 22.86 5.72 -0.60
N PHE A 315 22.60 6.05 0.67
CA PHE A 315 23.19 5.38 1.83
C PHE A 315 22.93 3.87 1.80
N VAL A 316 21.67 3.45 1.60
CA VAL A 316 21.34 2.03 1.60
C VAL A 316 21.88 1.33 0.34
N ASN A 317 22.02 2.04 -0.79
CA ASN A 317 22.69 1.48 -1.97
C ASN A 317 24.16 1.18 -1.70
N GLN A 318 24.87 2.05 -0.97
CA GLN A 318 26.25 1.84 -0.54
C GLN A 318 26.35 0.68 0.46
N LEU A 319 25.45 0.63 1.45
CA LEU A 319 25.37 -0.46 2.43
C LEU A 319 25.17 -1.83 1.76
N LEU A 320 24.46 -1.86 0.63
CA LEU A 320 24.10 -3.07 -0.11
C LEU A 320 24.82 -3.17 -1.47
N GLU A 321 26.01 -2.60 -1.62
CA GLU A 321 26.76 -2.60 -2.89
C GLU A 321 27.04 -4.02 -3.41
N ASN A 322 27.31 -4.96 -2.49
CA ASN A 322 27.63 -6.35 -2.81
C ASN A 322 26.39 -7.26 -2.97
N VAL A 323 25.18 -6.74 -2.77
CA VAL A 323 23.95 -7.53 -2.87
C VAL A 323 23.52 -7.62 -4.33
N THR A 324 23.65 -8.80 -4.92
CA THR A 324 23.18 -9.06 -6.29
C THR A 324 21.67 -9.22 -6.30
N VAL A 325 20.99 -8.38 -7.07
CA VAL A 325 19.54 -8.50 -7.26
C VAL A 325 19.25 -9.65 -8.20
N VAL A 326 18.57 -10.66 -7.68
CA VAL A 326 17.93 -11.69 -8.50
C VAL A 326 16.55 -11.19 -8.93
N SER A 327 16.06 -11.64 -10.10
CA SER A 327 14.80 -11.15 -10.64
C SER A 327 13.66 -11.32 -9.62
N ALA A 328 12.73 -10.36 -9.58
CA ALA A 328 11.63 -10.36 -8.61
C ALA A 328 10.83 -11.68 -8.57
N GLY A 329 10.74 -12.39 -9.71
CA GLY A 329 10.07 -13.69 -9.81
C GLY A 329 10.84 -14.88 -9.24
N SER A 330 12.13 -14.74 -8.90
CA SER A 330 12.91 -15.83 -8.29
C SER A 330 13.11 -15.67 -6.78
N LEU A 331 12.72 -14.54 -6.20
CA LEU A 331 12.86 -14.31 -4.76
C LEU A 331 11.80 -15.06 -3.94
N ILE A 332 10.72 -15.54 -4.58
CA ILE A 332 9.51 -16.01 -3.87
C ILE A 332 8.82 -17.16 -4.61
N THR A 333 9.58 -18.10 -5.19
CA THR A 333 8.95 -19.38 -5.51
C THR A 333 8.91 -20.19 -4.23
N ARG A 334 7.77 -20.15 -3.51
CA ARG A 334 7.47 -21.18 -2.50
C ARG A 334 7.64 -22.53 -3.18
N PRO A 335 8.43 -23.46 -2.62
CA PRO A 335 8.40 -24.82 -3.11
C PRO A 335 6.98 -25.36 -2.89
N SER A 336 6.21 -25.52 -3.99
CA SER A 336 4.97 -26.30 -4.05
C SER A 336 3.69 -25.84 -3.34
N ASP A 337 3.51 -24.56 -2.95
CA ASP A 337 2.22 -24.10 -2.34
C ASP A 337 1.16 -23.72 -3.41
N PRO A 338 0.11 -24.54 -3.66
CA PRO A 338 -0.96 -24.23 -4.62
C PRO A 338 -1.89 -23.10 -4.15
N SER A 339 -1.76 -22.64 -2.90
CA SER A 339 -2.58 -21.58 -2.31
C SER A 339 -1.97 -20.18 -2.40
N ASN A 340 -0.89 -20.02 -3.18
CA ASN A 340 -0.26 -18.72 -3.37
C ASN A 340 -1.25 -17.74 -4.02
N LEU A 341 -1.90 -16.91 -3.19
CA LEU A 341 -2.84 -15.85 -3.61
C LEU A 341 -2.16 -14.79 -4.49
N TYR A 342 -0.84 -14.75 -4.45
CA TYR A 342 0.01 -13.96 -5.33
C TYR A 342 0.60 -14.91 -6.36
N SER A 343 -0.15 -15.15 -7.42
CA SER A 343 0.38 -15.79 -8.60
C SER A 343 1.55 -14.94 -9.13
N ASP A 344 2.76 -15.52 -9.22
CA ASP A 344 3.95 -14.87 -9.81
C ASP A 344 3.86 -14.70 -11.33
N SER A 345 2.67 -14.89 -11.89
CA SER A 345 2.37 -14.54 -13.26
C SER A 345 2.60 -13.04 -13.44
N ILE A 346 3.53 -12.70 -14.35
CA ILE A 346 3.71 -11.31 -14.82
C ILE A 346 2.38 -10.70 -15.27
N PHE A 347 1.39 -11.52 -15.68
CA PHE A 347 0.06 -11.08 -16.05
C PHE A 347 -0.79 -10.59 -14.86
N ASP A 348 -0.49 -10.99 -13.63
CA ASP A 348 -1.23 -10.59 -12.43
C ASP A 348 -0.79 -9.18 -11.96
N TYR A 349 0.48 -8.84 -12.19
CA TYR A 349 0.96 -7.46 -12.12
C TYR A 349 0.23 -6.56 -13.12
N PHE A 350 -0.05 -7.05 -14.33
CA PHE A 350 -0.86 -6.30 -15.30
C PHE A 350 -2.36 -6.29 -14.97
N GLU A 351 -2.86 -7.27 -14.21
CA GLU A 351 -4.28 -7.37 -13.88
C GLU A 351 -4.73 -6.29 -12.89
N THR A 352 -3.83 -5.84 -12.01
CA THR A 352 -4.07 -4.70 -11.10
C THR A 352 -4.07 -3.35 -11.84
N ILE A 353 -3.24 -3.21 -12.88
CA ILE A 353 -3.18 -2.01 -13.73
C ILE A 353 -4.37 -1.97 -14.71
N PHE A 354 -4.85 -3.14 -15.17
CA PHE A 354 -5.91 -3.27 -16.15
C PHE A 354 -7.05 -4.19 -15.65
N PRO A 355 -7.90 -3.68 -14.74
CA PRO A 355 -8.91 -4.50 -14.06
C PRO A 355 -10.12 -4.75 -14.96
N ALA A 356 -9.98 -5.64 -15.96
CA ALA A 356 -11.06 -6.38 -16.63
C ALA A 356 -10.52 -7.19 -17.82
N GLY A 357 -11.12 -8.37 -18.06
CA GLY A 357 -10.78 -9.29 -19.16
C GLY A 357 -10.83 -8.71 -20.59
N ARG A 358 -11.29 -7.46 -20.78
CA ARG A 358 -11.25 -6.77 -22.09
C ARG A 358 -9.86 -6.29 -22.49
N TYR A 359 -8.95 -6.10 -21.52
CA TYR A 359 -7.57 -5.67 -21.81
C TYR A 359 -6.60 -6.85 -21.97
N LYS A 360 -6.95 -8.05 -21.47
CA LYS A 360 -6.16 -9.28 -21.71
C LYS A 360 -6.01 -9.56 -23.21
N LEU A 361 -7.07 -9.36 -23.99
CA LEU A 361 -7.04 -9.52 -25.44
C LEU A 361 -6.12 -8.47 -26.11
N LEU A 362 -6.17 -7.21 -25.67
CA LEU A 362 -5.33 -6.13 -26.22
C LEU A 362 -3.84 -6.38 -25.94
N ILE A 363 -3.50 -6.80 -24.71
CA ILE A 363 -2.13 -7.14 -24.32
C ILE A 363 -1.65 -8.37 -25.09
N PHE A 364 -2.50 -9.39 -25.23
CA PHE A 364 -2.19 -10.54 -26.08
C PHE A 364 -1.87 -10.11 -27.52
N PHE A 365 -2.66 -9.20 -28.10
CA PHE A 365 -2.37 -8.66 -29.42
C PHE A 365 -1.08 -7.84 -29.49
N LEU A 366 -0.77 -7.04 -28.46
CA LEU A 366 0.47 -6.27 -28.39
C LEU A 366 1.70 -7.18 -28.29
N VAL A 367 1.66 -8.16 -27.38
CA VAL A 367 2.73 -9.15 -27.23
C VAL A 367 2.90 -9.98 -28.50
N PHE A 368 1.79 -10.44 -29.08
CA PHE A 368 1.80 -11.16 -30.35
C PHE A 368 2.37 -10.33 -31.50
N LEU A 369 2.05 -9.04 -31.57
CA LEU A 369 2.60 -8.11 -32.56
C LEU A 369 4.12 -7.94 -32.37
N VAL A 370 4.60 -7.78 -31.14
CA VAL A 370 6.04 -7.70 -30.83
C VAL A 370 6.76 -8.98 -31.26
N ILE A 371 6.18 -10.16 -30.98
CA ILE A 371 6.73 -11.45 -31.40
C ILE A 371 6.78 -11.56 -32.93
N ILE A 372 5.73 -11.14 -33.64
CA ILE A 372 5.73 -11.11 -35.12
C ILE A 372 6.83 -10.20 -35.65
N ILE A 373 6.99 -8.99 -35.08
CA ILE A 373 8.05 -8.06 -35.50
C ILE A 373 9.43 -8.69 -35.30
N ALA A 374 9.66 -9.35 -34.15
CA ALA A 374 10.90 -10.05 -33.86
C ALA A 374 11.15 -11.21 -34.85
N LEU A 375 10.14 -12.03 -35.14
CA LEU A 375 10.24 -13.13 -36.11
C LEU A 375 10.53 -12.63 -37.53
N VAL A 376 9.88 -11.55 -37.96
CA VAL A 376 10.15 -10.91 -39.26
C VAL A 376 11.58 -10.40 -39.32
N PHE A 377 12.08 -9.80 -38.23
CA PHE A 377 13.45 -9.33 -38.13
C PHE A 377 14.46 -10.50 -38.21
N VAL A 378 14.24 -11.58 -37.46
CA VAL A 378 15.10 -12.79 -37.49
C VAL A 378 15.09 -13.46 -38.87
N CYS A 379 13.92 -13.60 -39.50
CA CYS A 379 13.82 -14.12 -40.87
C CYS A 379 14.54 -13.19 -41.85
N HIS A 380 14.39 -11.87 -41.73
CA HIS A 380 15.07 -10.91 -42.58
C HIS A 380 16.60 -11.05 -42.47
N LEU A 381 17.13 -11.22 -41.26
CA LEU A 381 18.55 -11.45 -41.03
C LEU A 381 19.03 -12.79 -41.61
N LYS A 382 18.23 -13.87 -41.49
CA LYS A 382 18.61 -15.20 -42.02
C LYS A 382 18.58 -15.30 -43.55
N TYR A 383 17.68 -14.59 -44.23
CA TYR A 383 17.48 -14.72 -45.68
C TYR A 383 18.27 -13.71 -46.50
N LYS A 384 19.02 -12.79 -45.88
CA LYS A 384 19.89 -11.87 -46.62
C LYS A 384 21.17 -12.59 -47.03
N LYS A 385 21.41 -12.69 -48.35
CA LYS A 385 22.63 -13.32 -48.88
C LYS A 385 23.87 -12.54 -48.43
N PRO A 386 24.98 -13.21 -48.05
CA PRO A 386 26.21 -12.56 -47.59
C PRO A 386 26.85 -11.58 -48.60
N THR A 387 26.43 -11.63 -49.87
CA THR A 387 27.00 -10.82 -50.96
C THR A 387 26.61 -9.34 -50.94
N GLU A 388 25.71 -8.91 -50.05
CA GLU A 388 25.33 -7.49 -49.88
C GLU A 388 25.97 -6.82 -48.65
N MET A 389 26.87 -7.49 -47.93
CA MET A 389 27.56 -6.94 -46.75
C MET A 389 29.04 -6.58 -47.00
N VAL A 390 29.45 -6.43 -48.26
CA VAL A 390 30.79 -5.95 -48.61
C VAL A 390 30.74 -4.44 -48.80
N GLY A 391 30.89 -3.71 -47.69
CA GLY A 391 30.98 -2.24 -47.66
C GLY A 391 30.53 -1.68 -46.31
N ASP A 392 31.50 -1.26 -45.49
CA ASP A 392 31.38 -0.65 -44.16
C ASP A 392 30.78 -1.52 -43.04
N GLU A 393 31.61 -2.42 -42.51
CA GLU A 393 31.28 -3.43 -41.49
C GLU A 393 31.11 -2.93 -40.03
N HIS A 394 31.07 -1.63 -39.73
CA HIS A 394 31.10 -1.19 -38.31
C HIS A 394 30.05 -0.18 -37.84
N ASP A 395 28.97 0.08 -38.60
CA ASP A 395 27.91 0.97 -38.10
C ASP A 395 26.49 0.38 -38.17
N ILE A 396 26.11 -0.34 -37.11
CA ILE A 396 24.75 -0.85 -36.88
C ILE A 396 23.69 0.28 -36.91
N ARG A 397 24.06 1.53 -36.59
CA ARG A 397 23.11 2.66 -36.57
C ARG A 397 22.61 3.04 -37.97
N LYS A 398 23.45 2.94 -39.00
CA LYS A 398 23.01 3.14 -40.40
C LYS A 398 22.07 2.06 -40.91
N TYR A 399 22.20 0.84 -40.38
CA TYR A 399 21.32 -0.28 -40.72
C TYR A 399 19.90 -0.08 -40.16
N ASP A 400 19.80 0.40 -38.91
CA ASP A 400 18.53 0.63 -38.22
C ASP A 400 17.69 1.70 -38.94
N GLU A 401 18.31 2.83 -39.32
CA GLU A 401 17.62 3.89 -40.05
C GLU A 401 17.14 3.44 -41.44
N SER A 402 17.95 2.66 -42.18
CA SER A 402 17.60 2.15 -43.51
C SER A 402 16.46 1.12 -43.48
N PHE A 403 16.49 0.22 -42.50
CA PHE A 403 15.45 -0.81 -42.31
C PHE A 403 14.12 -0.17 -41.90
N PHE A 404 14.11 0.69 -40.88
CA PHE A 404 12.90 1.37 -40.43
C PHE A 404 12.38 2.38 -41.47
N HIS A 405 13.26 3.04 -42.24
CA HIS A 405 12.85 3.88 -43.37
C HIS A 405 12.22 3.06 -44.50
N LYS A 406 12.76 1.88 -44.83
CA LYS A 406 12.16 0.94 -45.81
C LYS A 406 10.83 0.37 -45.33
N LEU A 407 10.69 0.06 -44.03
CA LEU A 407 9.42 -0.35 -43.44
C LEU A 407 8.42 0.81 -43.48
N LYS A 408 8.80 2.01 -43.06
CA LYS A 408 7.97 3.21 -43.09
C LYS A 408 7.50 3.58 -44.50
N THR A 409 8.36 3.41 -45.51
CA THR A 409 8.01 3.69 -46.91
C THR A 409 7.16 2.58 -47.55
N ARG A 410 7.39 1.30 -47.22
CA ARG A 410 6.55 0.18 -47.72
C ARG A 410 5.21 0.06 -47.02
N PHE A 411 5.10 0.51 -45.76
CA PHE A 411 3.87 0.53 -44.98
C PHE A 411 3.27 1.94 -44.88
N ASN A 412 3.46 2.79 -45.90
CA ASN A 412 2.88 4.12 -45.94
C ASN A 412 1.33 4.04 -45.97
N PHE A 413 0.70 4.18 -44.79
CA PHE A 413 -0.75 4.14 -44.57
C PHE A 413 -1.55 5.25 -45.25
N ASN A 414 -0.89 6.14 -46.01
CA ASN A 414 -1.52 7.22 -46.77
C ASN A 414 -1.79 6.90 -48.24
N SER A 415 -1.41 5.73 -48.76
CA SER A 415 -1.84 5.33 -50.11
C SER A 415 -3.18 4.60 -50.05
N GLY A 416 -4.20 5.23 -50.65
CA GLY A 416 -5.56 4.70 -50.70
C GLY A 416 -5.63 3.36 -51.43
N SER A 417 -6.60 2.54 -51.01
CA SER A 417 -7.02 1.25 -51.60
C SER A 417 -6.17 0.00 -51.30
N GLY A 418 -5.84 -0.25 -50.03
CA GLY A 418 -5.32 -1.56 -49.59
C GLY A 418 -6.05 -2.09 -48.35
N PHE A 419 -6.15 -3.40 -48.21
CA PHE A 419 -6.75 -4.12 -47.06
C PHE A 419 -6.30 -3.56 -45.69
N PHE A 420 -5.07 -3.04 -45.60
CA PHE A 420 -4.50 -2.43 -44.40
C PHE A 420 -5.01 -1.01 -44.07
N SER A 421 -5.58 -0.25 -45.03
CA SER A 421 -6.15 1.08 -44.74
C SER A 421 -7.45 0.97 -43.94
N ASN A 422 -8.24 -0.09 -44.18
CA ASN A 422 -9.43 -0.40 -43.38
C ASN A 422 -9.05 -0.85 -41.96
N ILE A 423 -7.96 -1.59 -41.80
CA ILE A 423 -7.44 -1.99 -40.48
C ILE A 423 -6.91 -0.76 -39.72
N GLY A 424 -6.11 0.10 -40.36
CA GLY A 424 -5.60 1.33 -39.76
C GLY A 424 -6.71 2.32 -39.35
N GLY A 425 -7.75 2.47 -40.18
CA GLY A 425 -8.93 3.27 -39.87
C GLY A 425 -9.73 2.72 -38.68
N ASN A 426 -9.92 1.40 -38.63
CA ASN A 426 -10.62 0.74 -37.54
C ASN A 426 -9.83 0.79 -36.23
N ILE A 427 -8.51 0.60 -36.26
CA ILE A 427 -7.65 0.73 -35.09
C ILE A 427 -7.64 2.17 -34.58
N LYS A 428 -7.49 3.17 -35.45
CA LYS A 428 -7.51 4.60 -35.07
C LYS A 428 -8.85 5.03 -34.47
N ASN A 429 -9.96 4.59 -35.05
CA ASN A 429 -11.30 4.85 -34.50
C ASN A 429 -11.54 4.12 -33.17
N THR A 430 -11.05 2.90 -33.03
CA THR A 430 -11.12 2.14 -31.77
C THR A 430 -10.29 2.83 -30.68
N PHE A 431 -9.09 3.29 -31.01
CA PHE A 431 -8.22 4.02 -30.09
C PHE A 431 -8.84 5.33 -29.63
N LYS A 432 -9.42 6.12 -30.54
CA LYS A 432 -10.17 7.35 -30.19
C LYS A 432 -11.38 7.07 -29.29
N LYS A 433 -12.14 6.00 -29.55
CA LYS A 433 -13.28 5.59 -28.72
C LYS A 433 -12.84 5.14 -27.33
N VAL A 434 -11.72 4.42 -27.23
CA VAL A 434 -11.13 3.99 -25.95
C VAL A 434 -10.61 5.20 -25.17
N GLN A 435 -9.87 6.10 -25.81
CA GLN A 435 -9.37 7.33 -25.19
C GLN A 435 -10.50 8.23 -24.65
N SER A 436 -11.57 8.42 -25.43
CA SER A 436 -12.76 9.17 -25.00
C SER A 436 -13.47 8.50 -23.81
N LYS A 437 -13.59 7.16 -23.80
CA LYS A 437 -14.17 6.43 -22.67
C LYS A 437 -13.30 6.46 -21.43
N ILE A 438 -11.98 6.34 -21.56
CA ILE A 438 -11.04 6.48 -20.44
C ILE A 438 -11.17 7.87 -19.82
N LYS A 439 -11.18 8.92 -20.66
CA LYS A 439 -11.38 10.30 -20.20
C LYS A 439 -12.70 10.46 -19.42
N ASN A 440 -13.80 9.87 -19.91
CA ASN A 440 -15.10 9.92 -19.22
C ASN A 440 -15.14 9.09 -17.93
N VAL A 441 -14.46 7.94 -17.87
CA VAL A 441 -14.38 7.11 -16.66
C VAL A 441 -13.60 7.82 -15.56
N PHE A 442 -12.46 8.44 -15.88
CA PHE A 442 -11.70 9.26 -14.92
C PHE A 442 -12.51 10.48 -14.45
N TYR A 443 -13.25 11.12 -15.37
CA TYR A 443 -14.10 12.27 -15.05
C TYR A 443 -15.32 11.92 -14.16
N HIS A 444 -15.86 10.71 -14.26
CA HIS A 444 -16.95 10.25 -13.40
C HIS A 444 -16.47 9.68 -12.07
N LYS A 445 -15.27 9.08 -12.01
CA LYS A 445 -14.72 8.51 -10.78
C LYS A 445 -14.24 9.58 -9.80
N SER A 446 -13.86 10.78 -10.28
CA SER A 446 -13.54 11.93 -9.42
C SER A 446 -14.77 12.60 -8.80
N ARG A 447 -15.99 12.26 -9.24
CA ARG A 447 -17.25 12.86 -8.76
C ARG A 447 -18.06 11.98 -7.80
N ASN A 448 -17.62 10.74 -7.56
CA ASN A 448 -18.28 9.76 -6.69
C ASN A 448 -17.41 9.39 -5.46
N ILE A 449 -16.53 10.29 -5.05
CA ILE A 449 -15.87 10.23 -3.75
C ILE A 449 -16.48 11.36 -2.91
N ASP A 450 -17.68 11.09 -2.40
CA ASP A 450 -18.25 11.72 -1.21
C ASP A 450 -18.41 10.63 -0.15
#